data_AF-A0A9E9L8G0-F1
#
_entry.id   AF-A0A9E9L8G0-F1
#
_cell.length_a   1.000
_cell.length_b   1.000
_cell.length_c   1.000
_cell.angle_alpha   90.00
_cell.angle_beta   90.00
_cell.angle_gamma   90.00
#
_symmetry.space_group_name_H-M   'P 1'
#
loop_
_entity.id
_entity.type
_entity.pdbx_description
1 polymer ?
#
loop_
_entity_poly.entity_id
_entity_poly.type
_entity_poly.pdbx_seq_one_letter_code
_entity_poly.pdbx_strand_id
1 'polypeptide(L)' 'MTAANTTGLALLGKQVSFTYVNQWLELPKKGTVTAVVINLNAEPEFSIDDGDFQSMSEISDFKVIE' A
#
# COMPACT_ATOMS: atom_id res chain seq x y z
N MET A 1 -2.83 1.56 -16.41
CA MET A 1 -4.05 1.40 -15.60
C MET A 1 -4.27 -0.06 -15.17
N THR A 2 -4.14 -1.06 -16.04
CA THR A 2 -4.44 -2.47 -15.66
C THR A 2 -3.42 -3.10 -14.70
N ALA A 3 -2.12 -2.86 -14.89
CA ALA A 3 -1.08 -3.53 -14.09
C ALA A 3 -1.13 -3.13 -12.60
N ALA A 4 -1.10 -1.83 -12.28
CA ALA A 4 -1.12 -1.34 -10.89
C ALA A 4 -2.37 -1.76 -10.11
N ASN A 5 -3.54 -1.75 -10.75
CA ASN A 5 -4.80 -2.17 -10.13
C ASN A 5 -4.83 -3.69 -9.87
N THR A 6 -4.28 -4.48 -10.81
CA THR A 6 -4.16 -5.94 -10.64
C THR A 6 -3.16 -6.29 -9.54
N THR A 7 -2.06 -5.53 -9.45
CA THR A 7 -1.07 -5.66 -8.38
C THR A 7 -1.65 -5.27 -7.02
N GLY A 8 -2.40 -4.17 -6.93
CA GLY A 8 -3.06 -3.75 -5.69
C GLY A 8 -4.03 -4.80 -5.15
N LEU A 9 -4.92 -5.32 -5.99
CA LEU A 9 -5.84 -6.39 -5.60
C LEU A 9 -5.13 -7.68 -5.15
N ALA A 10 -3.99 -8.01 -5.75
CA ALA A 10 -3.20 -9.17 -5.37
C ALA A 10 -2.54 -9.05 -3.99
N LEU A 11 -2.50 -7.85 -3.40
CA LEU A 11 -1.97 -7.60 -2.06
C LEU A 11 -3.02 -7.83 -0.96
N LEU A 12 -4.31 -7.85 -1.28
CA LEU A 12 -5.36 -7.99 -0.27
C LEU A 12 -5.18 -9.29 0.53
N GLY A 13 -5.16 -9.17 1.86
CA GLY A 13 -4.92 -10.29 2.78
C GLY A 13 -3.47 -10.75 2.89
N LYS A 14 -2.52 -10.12 2.19
CA LYS A 14 -1.09 -10.41 2.33
C LYS A 14 -0.45 -9.57 3.41
N GLN A 15 0.55 -10.13 4.07
CA GLN A 15 1.41 -9.37 4.96
C GLN A 15 2.47 -8.60 4.16
N VAL A 16 2.61 -7.31 4.46
CA VAL A 16 3.52 -6.40 3.77
C VAL A 16 4.38 -5.62 4.74
N SER A 17 5.54 -5.19 4.30
CA SER A 17 6.45 -4.28 5.00
C SER A 17 6.90 -3.21 4.03
N PHE A 18 6.88 -1.96 4.47
CA PHE A 18 7.24 -0.82 3.64
C PHE A 18 7.59 0.40 4.47
N THR A 19 8.27 1.37 3.89
CA THR A 19 8.52 2.66 4.53
C THR A 19 7.59 3.71 3.93
N TYR A 20 6.75 4.33 4.76
CA TYR A 20 5.97 5.48 4.35
C TYR A 20 6.86 6.73 4.37
N VAL A 21 6.97 7.40 3.24
CA VAL A 21 7.81 8.57 3.05
C VAL A 21 6.91 9.76 2.78
N ASN A 22 6.92 10.74 3.69
CA ASN A 22 6.37 12.05 3.44
C ASN A 22 7.48 13.11 3.49
N GLN A 23 7.15 14.36 3.19
CA GLN A 23 8.14 15.46 3.15
C GLN A 23 8.87 15.72 4.49
N TRP A 24 8.43 15.10 5.59
CA TRP A 24 8.88 15.41 6.94
C TRP A 24 9.42 14.18 7.69
N LEU A 25 9.11 12.97 7.23
CA LEU A 25 9.35 11.75 7.98
C LEU A 25 9.34 10.50 7.10
N GLU A 26 10.20 9.55 7.48
CA GLU A 26 10.20 8.17 6.99
C GLU A 26 9.74 7.24 8.11
N LEU A 27 8.60 6.59 7.93
CA LEU A 27 7.97 5.70 8.90
C LEU A 27 7.97 4.26 8.39
N PRO A 28 8.77 3.36 8.96
CA PRO A 28 8.66 1.94 8.66
C PRO A 28 7.30 1.42 9.18
N LYS A 29 6.56 0.76 8.30
CA LYS A 29 5.27 0.14 8.55
C LYS A 29 5.31 -1.33 8.14
N LYS A 30 4.60 -2.16 8.89
CA LYS A 30 4.42 -3.59 8.62
C LYS A 30 3.03 -3.99 9.09
N GLY A 31 2.32 -4.77 8.29
CA GLY A 31 0.97 -5.19 8.62
C GLY A 31 0.32 -6.05 7.54
N THR A 32 -0.93 -6.42 7.75
CA THR A 32 -1.74 -7.17 6.77
C THR A 32 -2.57 -6.20 5.97
N VAL A 33 -2.56 -6.30 4.64
CA VAL A 33 -3.41 -5.45 3.80
C VAL A 33 -4.87 -5.85 4.00
N THR A 34 -5.63 -4.95 4.61
CA THR A 34 -7.04 -5.17 4.98
C THR A 34 -8.00 -4.57 3.95
N ALA A 35 -7.58 -3.49 3.28
CA ALA A 35 -8.37 -2.84 2.24
C ALA A 35 -7.49 -2.34 1.09
N VAL A 36 -8.06 -2.36 -0.11
CA VAL A 36 -7.46 -1.81 -1.34
C VAL A 36 -8.51 -0.96 -2.04
N VAL A 37 -8.17 0.28 -2.35
CA VAL A 37 -9.03 1.23 -3.05
C VAL A 37 -8.52 1.37 -4.48
N ILE A 38 -9.40 1.06 -5.44
CA ILE A 38 -9.11 1.25 -6.87
C ILE A 38 -9.72 2.58 -7.30
N ASN A 39 -8.87 3.57 -7.50
CA ASN A 39 -9.28 4.84 -8.08
C ASN A 39 -9.29 4.75 -9.62
N LEU A 40 -10.35 5.26 -10.25
CA LEU A 40 -10.47 5.27 -11.72
C LEU A 40 -9.65 6.41 -12.37
N ASN A 41 -9.39 7.47 -11.60
CA ASN A 41 -8.73 8.70 -12.07
C ASN A 41 -7.48 9.06 -11.24
N ALA A 42 -7.12 8.24 -10.26
CA ALA A 42 -5.99 8.47 -9.36
C ALA A 42 -5.26 7.15 -9.07
N GLU A 43 -4.20 7.23 -8.28
CA GLU A 43 -3.43 6.04 -7.91
C GLU A 43 -4.21 5.13 -6.95
N PRO A 44 -3.95 3.81 -7.01
CA PRO A 44 -4.52 2.88 -6.05
C PRO A 44 -3.89 3.10 -4.67
N GLU A 45 -4.72 2.92 -3.66
CA GLU A 45 -4.35 3.06 -2.26
C GLU A 45 -4.64 1.76 -1.53
N PHE A 46 -3.94 1.51 -0.43
CA PHE A 46 -4.21 0.36 0.41
C PHE A 46 -4.02 0.70 1.89
N SER A 47 -4.72 -0.03 2.75
CA SER A 47 -4.62 0.09 4.20
C SER A 47 -4.08 -1.22 4.78
N ILE A 48 -3.29 -1.08 5.85
CA ILE A 48 -2.81 -2.20 6.66
C ILE A 48 -3.46 -2.17 8.04
N ASP A 49 -3.80 -3.36 8.57
CA ASP A 49 -4.33 -3.56 9.93
C ASP A 49 -5.48 -2.57 10.30
N ASP A 50 -6.40 -2.33 9.37
CA ASP A 50 -7.52 -1.36 9.48
C ASP A 50 -7.10 0.09 9.80
N GLY A 51 -5.87 0.47 9.42
CA GLY A 51 -5.31 1.80 9.59
C GLY A 51 -5.59 2.76 8.42
N ASP A 52 -4.77 3.81 8.33
CA ASP A 52 -4.86 4.81 7.25
C ASP A 52 -4.53 4.23 5.86
N PHE A 53 -5.15 4.84 4.84
CA PHE A 53 -4.87 4.53 3.43
C PHE A 53 -3.58 5.20 2.98
N GLN A 54 -2.74 4.41 2.31
CA GLN A 54 -1.43 4.83 1.84
C GLN A 54 -1.37 4.71 0.32
N SER A 55 -0.93 5.77 -0.34
CA SER A 55 -0.71 5.78 -1.78
C SER A 55 0.62 5.11 -2.13
N MET A 56 0.66 4.37 -3.25
CA MET A 56 1.90 3.70 -3.71
C MET A 56 3.06 4.68 -3.95
N SER A 57 2.77 5.93 -4.35
CA SER A 57 3.78 6.99 -4.53
C SER A 57 4.45 7.46 -3.23
N GLU A 58 3.81 7.25 -2.08
CA GLU A 58 4.33 7.66 -0.78
C GLU A 58 5.08 6.52 -0.07
N ILE A 59 5.40 5.45 -0.80
CA ILE A 59 5.92 4.22 -0.23
C ILE A 59 7.24 3.85 -0.89
N SER A 60 8.23 3.53 -0.05
CA SER A 60 9.54 3.01 -0.45
C SER A 60 9.80 1.64 0.19
N ASP A 61 10.74 0.89 -0.37
CA ASP A 61 11.18 -0.43 0.14
C ASP A 61 10.04 -1.45 0.36
N PHE A 62 9.01 -1.40 -0.49
CA PHE A 62 7.86 -2.28 -0.38
C PHE A 62 8.24 -3.75 -0.59
N LYS A 63 7.84 -4.61 0.36
CA LYS A 63 8.05 -6.05 0.33
C LYS A 63 6.81 -6.78 0.82
N VAL A 64 6.46 -7.85 0.11
CA VAL A 64 5.52 -8.86 0.61
C VAL A 64 6.30 -9.85 1.45
N ILE A 65 5.84 -10.13 2.66
CA ILE A 65 6.55 -10.92 3.68
C ILE A 65 5.82 -12.21 4.07
N GLU A 66 4.89 -12.64 3.21
CA GLU A 66 3.98 -13.79 3.33
C GLU A 66 2.82 -13.61 4.32
#